data_AF-A0AAV0UH21-F1
#
_entry.id   AF-A0AAV0UH21-F1
#
_cell.length_a   1.000
_cell.length_b   1.000
_cell.length_c   1.000
_cell.angle_alpha   90.00
_cell.angle_beta   90.00
_cell.angle_gamma   90.00
#
_symmetry.space_group_name_H-M   'P 1'
#
loop_
_entity.id
_entity.type
_entity.pdbx_description
1 polymer ?
#
loop_
_entity_poly.entity_id
_entity_poly.type
_entity_poly.pdbx_seq_one_letter_code
_entity_poly.pdbx_strand_id
1 'polypeptide(L)'
;MWRRVGLFAVLTGAALPLSSASSAAHLTMMVSKDSTTSASNTSNSVEEVEAGTVSAADADSLPPSTAKTPKPDDSAPAAKDKGSDAGEWHMAAVTSVQARVQGDAPVWNEAAKMWLSKFGDTTELAYMNNLDTVNTASVEGALMFVQAEGINVNEQSVKCQRKNNMQYVVFYEVTIVQPTYGIKYYEKHTPPEYGEFVAMDGAKCTNEGSDLSEHCKVYYGLDGTVDVGPMVGANLQTADPRAPYPGNYWFSYPGSCAQKLRADKTDECRAEYPGGLCAMGVQPDGDNCTFSYKILGYLNIDDLVGITEMGYGNYTDFCADGGVEFKASNTGSGFDVEESIGFWEKPGDEAANSNRTDTMVEIYNKLVSDGTSSNMEALPSIDELTSANPKCYENSQACATSQYGCNRTLYSQVCTVCSSEADGCEAAPSTFSFPELKLPANSSNSSSSLTANGTPGGRVTSSVASVLLGLAAVLASSLL
;
A
#
# COMPACT_ATOMS: atom_id res chain seq x y z
N MET A 1 -21.06 66.07 -6.16
CA MET A 1 -19.72 66.64 -5.93
C MET A 1 -19.10 65.96 -4.71
N TRP A 2 -17.92 65.36 -4.91
CA TRP A 2 -16.80 65.14 -3.99
C TRP A 2 -17.02 64.75 -2.51
N ARG A 3 -16.57 63.53 -2.14
CA ARG A 3 -15.29 63.18 -1.44
C ARG A 3 -15.43 63.34 0.09
N ARG A 4 -15.45 62.25 0.87
CA ARG A 4 -14.40 61.28 1.27
C ARG A 4 -13.66 61.69 2.56
N VAL A 5 -13.22 60.64 3.29
CA VAL A 5 -12.24 60.58 4.41
C VAL A 5 -12.89 60.76 5.80
N GLY A 6 -12.68 59.93 6.82
CA GLY A 6 -11.83 58.75 6.98
C GLY A 6 -11.61 58.45 8.48
N LEU A 7 -11.67 57.17 8.83
CA LEU A 7 -10.78 56.41 9.73
C LEU A 7 -10.71 56.66 11.27
N PHE A 8 -10.85 55.51 11.97
CA PHE A 8 -10.20 55.01 13.22
C PHE A 8 -10.63 55.45 14.62
N ALA A 9 -11.07 54.46 15.42
CA ALA A 9 -10.46 53.91 16.66
C ALA A 9 -11.57 53.28 17.55
N VAL A 10 -11.47 52.18 18.32
CA VAL A 10 -10.41 51.25 18.76
C VAL A 10 -11.05 50.17 19.70
N LEU A 11 -10.53 48.91 19.70
CA LEU A 11 -10.55 47.83 20.75
C LEU A 11 -11.90 47.18 21.15
N THR A 12 -12.08 45.90 21.50
CA THR A 12 -11.32 44.65 21.86
C THR A 12 -12.35 43.50 21.73
N GLY A 13 -12.11 42.27 21.27
CA GLY A 13 -11.11 41.27 21.70
C GLY A 13 -11.84 40.05 22.31
N ALA A 14 -11.96 38.94 21.56
CA ALA A 14 -12.14 37.57 22.07
C ALA A 14 -11.94 36.57 20.91
N ALA A 15 -10.80 35.88 20.90
CA ALA A 15 -10.49 34.80 19.97
C ALA A 15 -10.94 33.46 20.56
N LEU A 16 -11.66 32.67 19.76
CA LEU A 16 -11.94 31.26 20.01
C LEU A 16 -10.99 30.43 19.13
N PRO A 17 -10.32 29.38 19.64
CA PRO A 17 -9.52 28.50 18.80
C PRO A 17 -10.43 27.45 18.14
N LEU A 18 -10.42 27.39 16.81
CA LEU A 18 -10.89 26.20 16.09
C LEU A 18 -9.74 25.20 16.04
N SER A 19 -9.91 24.09 16.76
CA SER A 19 -9.11 22.87 16.61
C SER A 19 -9.78 21.94 15.60
N SER A 20 -9.18 21.81 14.42
CA SER A 20 -9.47 20.74 13.46
C SER A 20 -8.14 20.04 13.18
N ALA A 21 -7.86 18.99 13.95
CA ALA A 21 -6.72 18.12 13.70
C ALA A 21 -7.09 17.18 12.55
N SER A 22 -6.63 17.51 11.34
CA SER A 22 -6.45 16.51 10.29
C SER A 22 -5.03 15.97 10.48
N SER A 23 -4.89 14.77 11.05
CA SER A 23 -3.61 14.06 11.02
C SER A 23 -3.42 13.47 9.63
N ALA A 24 -2.97 14.29 8.68
CA ALA A 24 -2.23 13.77 7.54
C ALA A 24 -0.85 13.37 8.08
N ALA A 25 -0.57 12.06 8.15
CA ALA A 25 0.74 11.57 8.53
C ALA A 25 1.77 12.10 7.52
N HIS A 26 2.58 13.07 7.94
CA HIS A 26 3.63 13.66 7.12
C HIS A 26 4.76 12.63 6.96
N LEU A 27 4.78 11.91 5.84
CA LEU A 27 5.74 10.85 5.56
C LEU A 27 7.15 11.45 5.39
N THR A 28 7.92 11.43 6.48
CA THR A 28 9.33 11.89 6.50
C THR A 28 10.24 10.67 6.43
N MET A 29 10.56 10.24 5.21
CA MET A 29 11.53 9.16 5.01
C MET A 29 12.94 9.65 5.37
N MET A 30 13.58 9.01 6.35
CA MET A 30 15.02 9.20 6.58
C MET A 30 15.80 8.39 5.54
N VAL A 31 16.51 9.07 4.65
CA VAL A 31 17.49 8.46 3.75
C VAL A 31 18.75 8.14 4.56
N SER A 32 19.10 6.86 4.67
CA SER A 32 20.44 6.46 5.11
C SER A 32 21.45 6.90 4.06
N LYS A 33 22.35 7.80 4.47
CA LYS A 33 23.42 8.35 3.67
C LYS A 33 24.48 7.26 3.46
N ASP A 34 24.64 6.79 2.23
CA ASP A 34 25.76 5.92 1.89
C ASP A 34 27.08 6.65 2.11
N SER A 35 28.00 5.92 2.73
CA SER A 35 29.30 6.41 3.19
C SER A 35 30.20 6.66 2.00
N THR A 36 30.55 7.92 1.76
CA THR A 36 31.55 8.35 0.79
C THR A 36 32.95 7.94 1.27
N THR A 37 33.59 7.00 0.59
CA THR A 37 35.05 6.84 0.65
C THR A 37 35.68 7.50 -0.57
N SER A 38 36.23 8.68 -0.33
CA SER A 38 37.11 9.40 -1.23
C SER A 38 38.41 8.61 -1.48
N ALA A 39 38.77 8.40 -2.73
CA ALA A 39 40.16 8.18 -3.13
C ALA A 39 40.43 9.06 -4.36
N SER A 40 41.23 10.11 -4.14
CA SER A 40 41.69 11.03 -5.17
C SER A 40 43.08 10.65 -5.69
N ASN A 41 43.19 10.64 -7.01
CA ASN A 41 44.32 10.97 -7.87
C ASN A 41 45.57 10.07 -7.90
N THR A 42 45.85 9.49 -9.08
CA THR A 42 46.89 10.07 -9.96
C THR A 42 46.78 9.59 -11.40
N SER A 43 47.01 10.53 -12.31
CA SER A 43 47.01 10.42 -13.76
C SER A 43 48.19 9.58 -14.28
N ASN A 44 47.97 8.80 -15.34
CA ASN A 44 48.86 8.77 -16.50
C ASN A 44 48.16 8.13 -17.71
N SER A 45 48.10 8.90 -18.78
CA SER A 45 47.78 8.51 -20.15
C SER A 45 48.87 7.64 -20.76
N VAL A 46 48.50 6.69 -21.65
CA VAL A 46 49.10 6.42 -22.98
C VAL A 46 48.47 5.16 -23.61
N GLU A 47 47.94 5.36 -24.83
CA GLU A 47 47.82 4.52 -26.05
C GLU A 47 47.10 3.15 -26.10
N GLU A 48 46.31 3.05 -27.19
CA GLU A 48 45.71 1.88 -27.84
C GLU A 48 46.75 0.83 -28.27
N VAL A 49 46.43 -0.46 -28.10
CA VAL A 49 46.74 -1.52 -29.09
C VAL A 49 45.63 -2.59 -29.07
N GLU A 50 45.24 -3.04 -30.27
CA GLU A 50 44.24 -4.04 -30.63
C GLU A 50 44.39 -5.46 -30.04
N ALA A 51 43.22 -6.10 -29.96
CA ALA A 51 42.86 -7.50 -30.25
C ALA A 51 43.88 -8.66 -30.10
N GLY A 52 43.46 -9.69 -29.35
CA GLY A 52 44.04 -11.03 -29.41
C GLY A 52 43.23 -12.09 -28.66
N THR A 53 42.36 -12.80 -29.38
CA THR A 53 41.78 -14.11 -29.00
C THR A 53 42.85 -15.16 -28.73
N VAL A 54 42.68 -15.99 -27.69
CA VAL A 54 43.05 -17.42 -27.72
C VAL A 54 42.25 -18.24 -26.69
N SER A 55 41.78 -19.41 -27.15
CA SER A 55 41.08 -20.45 -26.42
C SER A 55 42.00 -21.40 -25.65
N ALA A 56 41.34 -22.25 -24.86
CA ALA A 56 41.81 -23.27 -23.93
C ALA A 56 42.86 -24.28 -24.41
N ALA A 57 43.55 -24.90 -23.44
CA ALA A 57 44.00 -26.29 -23.53
C ALA A 57 44.05 -26.95 -22.13
N ASP A 58 43.54 -28.17 -22.11
CA ASP A 58 43.41 -29.16 -21.04
C ASP A 58 44.72 -29.64 -20.39
N ALA A 59 44.60 -30.19 -19.18
CA ALA A 59 45.44 -31.30 -18.73
C ALA A 59 44.64 -32.29 -17.88
N ASP A 60 44.85 -33.55 -18.23
CA ASP A 60 44.02 -34.74 -18.04
C ASP A 60 44.30 -35.52 -16.73
N SER A 61 43.23 -36.04 -16.12
CA SER A 61 43.01 -37.42 -15.62
C SER A 61 43.86 -38.11 -14.50
N LEU A 62 43.13 -38.43 -13.39
CA LEU A 62 42.91 -39.74 -12.69
C LEU A 62 44.03 -40.41 -11.84
N PRO A 63 43.74 -41.23 -10.78
CA PRO A 63 42.63 -42.22 -10.66
C PRO A 63 41.91 -42.31 -9.27
N PRO A 64 40.92 -43.22 -9.07
CA PRO A 64 39.81 -43.07 -8.13
C PRO A 64 39.97 -43.84 -6.79
N SER A 65 39.28 -43.39 -5.75
CA SER A 65 39.09 -44.18 -4.52
C SER A 65 37.71 -43.97 -3.91
N THR A 66 36.95 -45.07 -3.95
CA THR A 66 35.86 -45.54 -3.09
C THR A 66 35.15 -44.63 -2.07
N ALA A 67 33.82 -44.74 -2.13
CA ALA A 67 32.78 -44.21 -1.27
C ALA A 67 33.03 -44.26 0.26
N LYS A 68 32.57 -43.19 0.94
CA LYS A 68 31.95 -43.28 2.27
C LYS A 68 30.95 -42.14 2.47
N THR A 69 29.67 -42.50 2.51
CA THR A 69 28.53 -41.71 2.97
C THR A 69 28.74 -41.19 4.41
N PRO A 70 28.51 -39.89 4.68
CA PRO A 70 28.29 -39.40 6.04
C PRO A 70 26.82 -39.59 6.43
N LYS A 71 26.64 -40.18 7.61
CA LYS A 71 25.38 -40.36 8.35
C LYS A 71 24.84 -38.98 8.79
N PRO A 72 23.53 -38.74 8.82
CA PRO A 72 22.97 -37.49 9.34
C PRO A 72 23.13 -37.45 10.86
N ASP A 73 23.64 -36.34 11.39
CA ASP A 73 23.66 -36.05 12.82
C ASP A 73 22.28 -35.54 13.24
N ASP A 74 21.62 -36.31 14.10
CA ASP A 74 20.41 -35.96 14.81
C ASP A 74 20.73 -34.85 15.83
N SER A 75 20.41 -33.59 15.52
CA SER A 75 20.20 -32.51 16.50
C SER A 75 19.66 -31.24 15.82
N ALA A 76 18.45 -31.32 15.25
CA ALA A 76 17.65 -30.14 14.93
C ALA A 76 16.66 -29.90 16.10
N PRO A 77 16.55 -28.67 16.64
CA PRO A 77 15.50 -28.36 17.60
C PRO A 77 14.14 -28.48 16.92
N ALA A 78 13.23 -29.16 17.62
CA ALA A 78 11.91 -29.55 17.14
C ALA A 78 11.16 -28.39 16.47
N ALA A 79 10.87 -28.55 15.17
CA ALA A 79 9.75 -27.88 14.54
C ALA A 79 8.51 -28.20 15.38
N LYS A 80 7.81 -27.16 15.86
CA LYS A 80 6.49 -27.33 16.44
C LYS A 80 5.57 -27.77 15.31
N ASP A 81 5.41 -29.08 15.19
CA ASP A 81 4.33 -29.72 14.43
C ASP A 81 3.00 -29.18 15.00
N LYS A 82 2.45 -28.14 14.38
CA LYS A 82 1.01 -27.89 14.46
C LYS A 82 0.39 -28.82 13.44
N GLY A 83 -0.16 -29.92 13.93
CA GLY A 83 -0.93 -30.85 13.12
C GLY A 83 -1.97 -30.08 12.31
N SER A 84 -2.08 -30.42 11.03
CA SER A 84 -3.16 -29.99 10.17
C SER A 84 -4.49 -30.47 10.76
N ASP A 85 -5.19 -29.62 11.50
CA ASP A 85 -6.58 -29.85 11.84
C ASP A 85 -7.39 -29.66 10.56
N ALA A 86 -7.72 -30.79 9.91
CA ALA A 86 -8.71 -30.82 8.85
C ALA A 86 -10.08 -30.46 9.48
N GLY A 87 -10.40 -29.16 9.52
CA GLY A 87 -11.66 -28.65 10.06
C GLY A 87 -11.67 -27.17 10.51
N GLU A 88 -10.54 -26.46 10.53
CA GLU A 88 -10.50 -25.04 10.86
C GLU A 88 -10.80 -24.17 9.61
N TRP A 89 -11.54 -23.07 9.78
CA TRP A 89 -11.87 -22.17 8.68
C TRP A 89 -10.64 -21.33 8.30
N HIS A 90 -10.45 -21.12 7.00
CA HIS A 90 -9.46 -20.21 6.43
C HIS A 90 -10.15 -19.26 5.45
N MET A 91 -9.58 -18.06 5.34
CA MET A 91 -10.00 -17.09 4.33
C MET A 91 -9.82 -17.72 2.93
N ALA A 92 -10.83 -17.61 2.07
CA ALA A 92 -10.69 -17.94 0.66
C ALA A 92 -9.76 -16.92 0.00
N ALA A 93 -8.84 -17.39 -0.84
CA ALA A 93 -7.84 -16.54 -1.49
C ALA A 93 -8.49 -15.43 -2.32
N VAL A 94 -7.98 -14.21 -2.15
CA VAL A 94 -8.39 -13.03 -2.92
C VAL A 94 -7.22 -12.58 -3.78
N THR A 95 -7.44 -12.44 -5.09
CA THR A 95 -6.52 -11.82 -6.03
C THR A 95 -6.85 -10.33 -6.17
N SER A 96 -5.84 -9.49 -5.94
CA SER A 96 -5.91 -8.03 -6.01
C SER A 96 -4.85 -7.52 -6.97
N VAL A 97 -5.21 -6.57 -7.84
CA VAL A 97 -4.23 -5.87 -8.67
C VAL A 97 -3.91 -4.53 -8.01
N GLN A 98 -2.62 -4.33 -7.74
CA GLN A 98 -2.13 -3.19 -6.98
C GLN A 98 -0.93 -2.58 -7.70
N ALA A 99 -0.53 -1.39 -7.26
CA ALA A 99 0.58 -0.67 -7.84
C ALA A 99 1.52 -0.12 -6.77
N ARG A 100 2.80 -0.01 -7.14
CA ARG A 100 3.80 0.73 -6.36
C ARG A 100 4.48 1.74 -7.25
N VAL A 101 4.68 2.94 -6.70
CA VAL A 101 5.55 3.93 -7.33
C VAL A 101 6.96 3.77 -6.77
N GLN A 102 7.93 3.53 -7.66
CA GLN A 102 9.31 3.25 -7.28
C GLN A 102 10.31 3.90 -8.24
N GLY A 103 11.58 3.96 -7.83
CA GLY A 103 12.63 4.61 -8.60
C GLY A 103 13.37 3.73 -9.60
N ASP A 104 13.21 2.42 -9.50
CA ASP A 104 13.82 1.43 -10.37
C ASP A 104 12.75 0.59 -11.07
N ALA A 105 13.03 0.18 -12.31
CA ALA A 105 12.21 -0.80 -12.99
C ALA A 105 12.55 -2.21 -12.49
N PRO A 106 11.55 -3.11 -12.37
CA PRO A 106 11.82 -4.51 -12.10
C PRO A 106 12.60 -5.15 -13.26
N VAL A 107 13.34 -6.22 -12.96
CA VAL A 107 14.21 -6.92 -13.92
C VAL A 107 13.61 -8.28 -14.23
N TRP A 108 13.47 -8.60 -15.52
CA TRP A 108 13.01 -9.93 -15.94
C TRP A 108 14.07 -10.98 -15.63
N ASN A 109 13.70 -11.99 -14.84
CA ASN A 109 14.55 -13.12 -14.54
C ASN A 109 14.20 -14.29 -15.46
N GLU A 110 15.12 -14.64 -16.36
CA GLU A 110 14.91 -15.70 -17.35
C GLU A 110 14.76 -17.10 -16.76
N ALA A 111 15.40 -17.37 -15.62
CA ALA A 111 15.34 -18.68 -14.98
C ALA A 111 14.02 -18.88 -14.22
N ALA A 112 13.58 -17.85 -13.49
CA ALA A 112 12.34 -17.85 -12.73
C ALA A 112 11.11 -17.52 -13.59
N LYS A 113 11.32 -16.98 -14.81
CA LYS A 113 10.26 -16.50 -15.72
C LYS A 113 9.32 -15.51 -15.04
N MET A 114 9.90 -14.56 -14.33
CA MET A 114 9.16 -13.52 -13.62
C MET A 114 9.98 -12.24 -13.48
N TRP A 115 9.28 -11.12 -13.34
CA TRP A 115 9.86 -9.83 -12.97
C TRP A 115 10.22 -9.81 -11.49
N LEU A 116 11.46 -9.45 -11.17
CA LEU A 116 12.02 -9.40 -9.81
C LEU A 116 12.61 -8.02 -9.49
N SER A 117 12.92 -7.80 -8.21
CA SER A 117 13.64 -6.60 -7.80
C SER A 117 15.02 -6.57 -8.45
N LYS A 118 15.51 -5.36 -8.75
CA LYS A 118 16.92 -5.18 -9.12
C LYS A 118 17.86 -5.48 -7.95
N PHE A 119 17.35 -5.50 -6.72
CA PHE A 119 18.13 -5.71 -5.51
C PHE A 119 18.02 -7.14 -5.00
N GLY A 120 19.14 -7.78 -4.70
CA GLY A 120 19.21 -9.14 -4.17
C GLY A 120 20.16 -10.00 -5.00
N ASP A 121 21.12 -10.63 -4.34
CA ASP A 121 22.18 -11.39 -5.02
C ASP A 121 21.73 -12.78 -5.50
N THR A 122 20.57 -13.24 -5.02
CA THR A 122 19.91 -14.47 -5.45
C THR A 122 18.50 -14.18 -5.94
N THR A 123 17.94 -15.10 -6.72
CA THR A 123 16.55 -15.03 -7.19
C THR A 123 15.56 -14.87 -6.03
N GLU A 124 15.77 -15.60 -4.94
CA GLU A 124 14.92 -15.56 -3.74
C GLU A 124 15.02 -14.23 -3.01
N LEU A 125 16.23 -13.66 -2.89
CA LEU A 125 16.42 -12.34 -2.29
C LEU A 125 15.82 -11.24 -3.18
N ALA A 126 15.96 -11.35 -4.50
CA ALA A 126 15.34 -10.43 -5.45
C ALA A 126 13.81 -10.49 -5.42
N TYR A 127 13.24 -11.68 -5.23
CA TYR A 127 11.82 -11.86 -5.00
C TYR A 127 11.38 -11.27 -3.65
N MET A 128 12.12 -11.54 -2.57
CA MET A 128 11.78 -11.04 -1.23
C MET A 128 11.85 -9.51 -1.15
N ASN A 129 12.87 -8.88 -1.76
CA ASN A 129 13.09 -7.45 -1.69
C ASN A 129 11.97 -6.57 -2.30
N ASN A 130 11.14 -7.12 -3.20
CA ASN A 130 10.02 -6.36 -3.77
C ASN A 130 8.95 -6.01 -2.74
N LEU A 131 8.59 -6.95 -1.85
CA LEU A 131 7.53 -6.78 -0.84
C LEU A 131 8.03 -7.02 0.60
N ASP A 132 9.30 -6.74 0.89
CA ASP A 132 9.86 -6.82 2.24
C ASP A 132 9.49 -5.60 3.09
N THR A 133 8.32 -5.65 3.73
CA THR A 133 7.76 -4.59 4.58
C THR A 133 7.60 -3.28 3.80
N VAL A 134 6.61 -3.25 2.92
CA VAL A 134 6.36 -2.14 2.00
C VAL A 134 4.90 -1.73 1.98
N ASN A 135 4.66 -0.50 1.53
CA ASN A 135 3.32 -0.07 1.13
C ASN A 135 3.10 -0.30 -0.36
N THR A 136 1.85 -0.58 -0.72
CA THR A 136 1.34 -0.45 -2.08
C THR A 136 0.10 0.45 -2.08
N ALA A 137 -0.38 0.81 -3.26
CA ALA A 137 -1.69 1.41 -3.45
C ALA A 137 -2.53 0.54 -4.38
N SER A 138 -3.84 0.69 -4.31
CA SER A 138 -4.75 0.31 -5.39
C SER A 138 -4.31 0.98 -6.69
N VAL A 139 -4.55 0.34 -7.85
CA VAL A 139 -4.30 0.95 -9.17
C VAL A 139 -4.97 2.32 -9.27
N GLU A 140 -6.19 2.44 -8.73
CA GLU A 140 -7.00 3.65 -8.69
C GLU A 140 -6.35 4.83 -7.98
N GLY A 141 -5.43 4.52 -7.06
CA GLY A 141 -4.79 5.50 -6.18
C GLY A 141 -3.28 5.62 -6.36
N ALA A 142 -2.70 4.89 -7.31
CA ALA A 142 -1.24 4.81 -7.50
C ALA A 142 -0.61 6.20 -7.71
N LEU A 143 -1.32 7.08 -8.43
CA LEU A 143 -0.86 8.43 -8.76
C LEU A 143 -1.09 9.45 -7.64
N MET A 144 -1.84 9.10 -6.59
CA MET A 144 -2.04 10.00 -5.44
C MET A 144 -0.70 10.39 -4.82
N PHE A 145 0.19 9.42 -4.54
CA PHE A 145 1.49 9.72 -3.92
C PHE A 145 2.39 10.53 -4.85
N VAL A 146 2.33 10.27 -6.16
CA VAL A 146 3.04 11.07 -7.19
C VAL A 146 2.61 12.53 -7.10
N GLN A 147 1.30 12.79 -7.14
CA GLN A 147 0.73 14.12 -7.18
C GLN A 147 0.84 14.87 -5.85
N ALA A 148 0.48 14.21 -4.75
CA ALA A 148 0.38 14.84 -3.43
C ALA A 148 1.74 15.13 -2.79
N GLU A 149 2.77 14.34 -3.14
CA GLU A 149 4.08 14.41 -2.47
C GLU A 149 5.29 14.27 -3.40
N GLY A 150 5.12 13.71 -4.59
CA GLY A 150 6.23 13.26 -5.43
C GLY A 150 6.82 14.35 -6.34
N ILE A 151 5.96 15.20 -6.91
CA ILE A 151 6.30 16.03 -8.08
C ILE A 151 6.34 17.53 -7.83
N ASN A 152 5.78 18.03 -6.72
CA ASN A 152 5.71 19.47 -6.46
C ASN A 152 7.11 20.08 -6.32
N VAL A 153 7.51 20.92 -7.27
CA VAL A 153 8.86 21.52 -7.30
C VAL A 153 9.14 22.40 -6.08
N ASN A 154 8.09 22.93 -5.43
CA ASN A 154 8.22 23.71 -4.20
C ASN A 154 8.61 22.86 -2.98
N GLU A 155 8.48 21.53 -3.06
CA GLU A 155 8.74 20.58 -1.98
C GLU A 155 9.93 19.65 -2.25
N GLN A 156 10.63 19.86 -3.38
CA GLN A 156 11.79 19.06 -3.75
C GLN A 156 12.97 19.28 -2.79
N SER A 157 13.53 18.18 -2.30
CA SER A 157 14.77 18.18 -1.52
C SER A 157 16.02 18.31 -2.41
N VAL A 158 15.93 17.82 -3.66
CA VAL A 158 16.98 17.90 -4.68
C VAL A 158 16.36 18.43 -5.97
N LYS A 159 16.96 19.50 -6.51
CA LYS A 159 16.49 20.12 -7.75
C LYS A 159 16.49 19.10 -8.90
N CYS A 160 15.41 19.09 -9.68
CA CYS A 160 15.23 18.20 -10.83
C CYS A 160 15.28 16.71 -10.48
N GLN A 161 14.84 16.36 -9.27
CA GLN A 161 14.54 14.98 -8.89
C GLN A 161 13.15 14.92 -8.26
N ARG A 162 12.33 13.96 -8.71
CA ARG A 162 11.10 13.60 -7.99
C ARG A 162 11.47 13.03 -6.61
N LYS A 163 10.59 13.20 -5.62
CA LYS A 163 10.77 12.63 -4.28
C LYS A 163 11.14 11.15 -4.40
N ASN A 164 12.09 10.67 -3.58
CA ASN A 164 12.55 9.27 -3.56
C ASN A 164 12.99 8.70 -4.93
N ASN A 165 13.38 9.56 -5.87
CA ASN A 165 13.70 9.18 -7.25
C ASN A 165 12.57 8.42 -7.95
N MET A 166 11.29 8.75 -7.70
CA MET A 166 10.16 8.06 -8.36
C MET A 166 10.28 8.14 -9.89
N GLN A 167 10.19 7.00 -10.56
CA GLN A 167 10.33 6.88 -12.02
C GLN A 167 9.29 5.95 -12.64
N TYR A 168 8.82 4.93 -11.91
CA TYR A 168 7.97 3.88 -12.46
C TYR A 168 6.75 3.63 -11.60
N VAL A 169 5.62 3.36 -12.25
CA VAL A 169 4.46 2.67 -11.65
C VAL A 169 4.61 1.18 -11.97
N VAL A 170 4.73 0.34 -10.95
CA VAL A 170 4.89 -1.11 -11.10
C VAL A 170 3.60 -1.79 -10.67
N PHE A 171 3.05 -2.64 -11.54
CA PHE A 171 1.79 -3.33 -11.31
C PHE A 171 2.03 -4.75 -10.79
N TYR A 172 1.32 -5.09 -9.74
CA TYR A 172 1.39 -6.36 -9.03
C TYR A 172 0.03 -7.04 -9.11
N GLU A 173 0.01 -8.34 -9.42
CA GLU A 173 -1.08 -9.22 -9.05
C GLU A 173 -0.68 -9.88 -7.73
N VAL A 174 -1.48 -9.67 -6.68
CA VAL A 174 -1.23 -10.16 -5.34
C VAL A 174 -2.34 -11.11 -4.94
N THR A 175 -1.98 -12.32 -4.52
CA THR A 175 -2.92 -13.26 -3.90
C THR A 175 -2.79 -13.14 -2.39
N ILE A 176 -3.91 -13.00 -1.68
CA ILE A 176 -3.99 -12.73 -0.25
C ILE A 176 -4.89 -13.79 0.41
N VAL A 177 -4.38 -14.41 1.47
CA VAL A 177 -5.12 -15.22 2.44
C VAL A 177 -4.69 -14.74 3.82
N GLN A 178 -5.56 -14.01 4.51
CA GLN A 178 -5.23 -13.45 5.82
C GLN A 178 -5.16 -14.53 6.89
N PRO A 179 -4.33 -14.34 7.93
CA PRO A 179 -4.40 -15.19 9.11
C PRO A 179 -5.78 -15.15 9.75
N THR A 180 -6.31 -16.30 10.16
CA THR A 180 -7.62 -16.42 10.79
C THR A 180 -7.72 -15.58 12.07
N TYR A 181 -6.63 -15.47 12.84
CA TYR A 181 -6.56 -14.57 13.99
C TYR A 181 -6.62 -13.09 13.60
N GLY A 182 -6.02 -12.71 12.48
CA GLY A 182 -6.11 -11.38 11.90
C GLY A 182 -7.55 -11.02 11.54
N ILE A 183 -8.25 -11.91 10.81
CA ILE A 183 -9.67 -11.72 10.46
C ILE A 183 -10.52 -11.52 11.72
N LYS A 184 -10.28 -12.31 12.78
CA LYS A 184 -11.01 -12.15 14.03
C LYS A 184 -10.68 -10.84 14.75
N TYR A 185 -9.40 -10.50 14.84
CA TYR A 185 -8.95 -9.29 15.55
C TYR A 185 -9.52 -8.02 14.90
N TYR A 186 -9.53 -7.98 13.57
CA TYR A 186 -10.03 -6.86 12.77
C TYR A 186 -11.45 -7.06 12.22
N GLU A 187 -12.27 -7.91 12.85
CA GLU A 187 -13.63 -8.26 12.39
C GLU A 187 -14.56 -7.03 12.23
N LYS A 188 -14.25 -5.93 12.92
CA LYS A 188 -14.98 -4.65 12.86
C LYS A 188 -14.29 -3.57 12.05
N HIS A 189 -13.13 -3.87 11.45
CA HIS A 189 -12.39 -2.94 10.63
C HIS A 189 -13.16 -2.59 9.35
N THR A 190 -12.90 -1.40 8.82
CA THR A 190 -13.38 -0.98 7.52
C THR A 190 -12.19 -0.51 6.69
N PRO A 191 -11.86 -1.17 5.58
CA PRO A 191 -12.64 -2.23 4.93
C PRO A 191 -12.59 -3.59 5.66
N PRO A 192 -13.64 -4.43 5.53
CA PRO A 192 -13.60 -5.81 5.98
C PRO A 192 -12.47 -6.60 5.29
N GLU A 193 -12.07 -7.73 5.88
CA GLU A 193 -11.00 -8.64 5.40
C GLU A 193 -9.57 -8.13 5.56
N TYR A 194 -9.35 -6.89 6.03
CA TYR A 194 -8.01 -6.32 6.18
C TYR A 194 -7.74 -5.87 7.61
N GLY A 195 -6.46 -5.76 7.95
CA GLY A 195 -6.03 -5.05 9.15
C GLY A 195 -6.00 -3.54 8.93
N GLU A 196 -5.65 -2.79 9.97
CA GLU A 196 -5.33 -1.37 9.84
C GLU A 196 -4.09 -1.20 8.95
N PHE A 197 -4.13 -0.22 8.05
CA PHE A 197 -2.95 0.21 7.29
C PHE A 197 -1.88 0.72 8.24
N VAL A 198 -0.71 0.09 8.19
CA VAL A 198 0.50 0.53 8.89
C VAL A 198 1.47 1.09 7.87
N ALA A 199 1.76 2.38 7.91
CA ALA A 199 2.79 2.95 7.04
C ALA A 199 4.13 2.23 7.24
N MET A 200 4.80 1.90 6.13
CA MET A 200 6.10 1.23 6.14
C MET A 200 7.17 2.05 5.41
N ASP A 201 8.23 2.41 6.14
CA ASP A 201 9.37 3.19 5.65
C ASP A 201 10.68 2.43 5.92
N GLY A 202 11.56 2.34 4.91
CA GLY A 202 12.88 1.72 5.07
C GLY A 202 12.85 0.21 5.39
N ALA A 203 11.82 -0.51 4.90
CA ALA A 203 11.50 -1.90 5.24
C ALA A 203 11.06 -2.12 6.70
N LYS A 204 10.58 -1.08 7.37
CA LYS A 204 10.12 -1.15 8.74
C LYS A 204 8.72 -0.56 8.84
N CYS A 205 7.88 -1.07 9.73
CA CYS A 205 6.72 -0.29 10.19
C CYS A 205 7.19 1.08 10.69
N THR A 206 6.57 2.14 10.21
CA THR A 206 6.84 3.50 10.65
C THR A 206 6.45 3.65 12.13
N ASN A 207 7.26 4.37 12.89
CA ASN A 207 6.96 4.62 14.30
C ASN A 207 5.78 5.61 14.43
N GLU A 208 4.92 5.38 15.40
CA GLU A 208 3.99 6.37 15.93
C GLU A 208 4.63 7.08 17.12
N GLY A 209 5.14 8.29 16.86
CA GLY A 209 5.98 9.00 17.83
C GLY A 209 7.32 8.28 18.03
N SER A 210 7.59 7.81 19.24
CA SER A 210 8.86 7.15 19.58
C SER A 210 8.83 5.62 19.48
N ASP A 211 7.68 5.01 19.20
CA ASP A 211 7.47 3.56 19.28
C ASP A 211 6.72 3.04 18.05
N LEU A 212 6.65 1.72 17.87
CA LEU A 212 5.81 1.09 16.84
C LEU A 212 4.33 1.27 17.19
N SER A 213 3.49 1.38 16.16
CA SER A 213 2.04 1.33 16.33
C SER A 213 1.61 -0.01 16.92
N GLU A 214 0.51 -0.02 17.67
CA GLU A 214 -0.10 -1.26 18.18
C GLU A 214 -0.37 -2.26 17.04
N HIS A 215 -0.83 -1.73 15.89
CA HIS A 215 -1.12 -2.52 14.69
C HIS A 215 0.11 -3.20 14.09
N CYS A 216 1.32 -2.63 14.25
CA CYS A 216 2.54 -3.33 13.88
C CYS A 216 2.94 -4.39 14.93
N LYS A 217 2.72 -4.11 16.22
CA LYS A 217 3.11 -5.01 17.31
C LYS A 217 2.33 -6.32 17.26
N VAL A 218 1.04 -6.26 16.93
CA VAL A 218 0.20 -7.47 16.85
C VAL A 218 0.61 -8.44 15.75
N TYR A 219 1.39 -8.02 14.74
CA TYR A 219 1.88 -8.96 13.71
C TYR A 219 2.68 -10.12 14.28
N TYR A 220 3.36 -9.91 15.41
CA TYR A 220 4.23 -10.90 16.06
C TYR A 220 4.03 -11.01 17.57
N GLY A 221 2.96 -10.41 18.11
CA GLY A 221 2.74 -10.33 19.55
C GLY A 221 3.86 -9.60 20.32
N LEU A 222 4.43 -8.56 19.72
CA LEU A 222 5.49 -7.76 20.36
C LEU A 222 4.96 -7.10 21.63
N ASP A 223 5.83 -6.93 22.62
CA ASP A 223 5.50 -6.28 23.91
C ASP A 223 4.31 -6.90 24.66
N GLY A 224 4.04 -8.20 24.43
CA GLY A 224 2.92 -8.91 25.06
C GLY A 224 1.56 -8.61 24.43
N THR A 225 1.53 -7.97 23.26
CA THR A 225 0.33 -7.86 22.43
C THR A 225 -0.10 -9.23 21.91
N VAL A 226 -1.32 -9.33 21.40
CA VAL A 226 -1.78 -10.56 20.77
C VAL A 226 -1.05 -10.76 19.45
N ASP A 227 -0.56 -11.99 19.22
CA ASP A 227 0.00 -12.39 17.93
C ASP A 227 -1.14 -12.82 17.00
N VAL A 228 -1.46 -11.95 16.03
CA VAL A 228 -2.50 -12.20 15.02
C VAL A 228 -1.92 -12.68 13.69
N GLY A 229 -0.60 -12.81 13.62
CA GLY A 229 0.14 -13.10 12.39
C GLY A 229 0.31 -11.87 11.46
N PRO A 230 1.14 -12.01 10.42
CA PRO A 230 1.47 -10.92 9.50
C PRO A 230 0.32 -10.63 8.53
N MET A 231 -0.68 -9.89 9.02
CA MET A 231 -1.88 -9.51 8.27
C MET A 231 -1.62 -8.33 7.32
N VAL A 232 -2.14 -8.39 6.10
CA VAL A 232 -2.13 -7.24 5.17
C VAL A 232 -3.12 -6.20 5.69
N GLY A 233 -2.62 -4.97 5.89
CA GLY A 233 -3.44 -3.83 6.29
C GLY A 233 -3.99 -3.07 5.08
N ALA A 234 -5.14 -2.43 5.22
CA ALA A 234 -5.72 -1.58 4.17
C ALA A 234 -6.58 -0.46 4.74
N ASN A 235 -6.40 0.77 4.23
CA ASN A 235 -7.26 1.91 4.54
C ASN A 235 -7.60 2.70 3.28
N LEU A 236 -8.81 3.29 3.28
CA LEU A 236 -9.24 4.20 2.23
C LEU A 236 -8.52 5.56 2.36
N GLN A 237 -7.94 6.04 1.26
CA GLN A 237 -7.15 7.27 1.18
C GLN A 237 -7.72 8.28 0.17
N THR A 238 -9.02 8.17 -0.12
CA THR A 238 -9.70 9.01 -1.13
C THR A 238 -9.84 10.48 -0.75
N ALA A 239 -9.69 10.84 0.53
CA ALA A 239 -10.09 12.13 1.06
C ALA A 239 -8.97 13.18 1.12
N ASP A 240 -7.75 12.86 0.63
CA ASP A 240 -6.67 13.85 0.62
C ASP A 240 -7.01 14.98 -0.38
N PRO A 241 -7.18 16.23 0.08
CA PRO A 241 -7.64 17.31 -0.78
C PRO A 241 -6.59 17.74 -1.82
N ARG A 242 -5.33 17.31 -1.68
CA ARG A 242 -4.26 17.55 -2.67
C ARG A 242 -4.40 16.65 -3.90
N ALA A 243 -5.01 15.48 -3.70
CA ALA A 243 -5.11 14.41 -4.70
C ALA A 243 -6.26 13.46 -4.34
N PRO A 244 -7.53 13.89 -4.46
CA PRO A 244 -8.66 13.01 -4.19
C PRO A 244 -8.83 12.02 -5.34
N TYR A 245 -8.30 10.81 -5.17
CA TYR A 245 -8.47 9.69 -6.10
C TYR A 245 -9.59 8.77 -5.57
N PRO A 246 -10.76 8.71 -6.22
CA PRO A 246 -11.86 7.85 -5.81
C PRO A 246 -11.45 6.38 -5.73
N GLY A 247 -11.88 5.69 -4.66
CA GLY A 247 -11.57 4.27 -4.48
C GLY A 247 -10.11 3.95 -4.19
N ASN A 248 -9.29 4.96 -3.88
CA ASN A 248 -7.90 4.78 -3.50
C ASN A 248 -7.76 4.08 -2.15
N TYR A 249 -7.18 2.89 -2.13
CA TYR A 249 -6.73 2.20 -0.93
C TYR A 249 -5.22 2.15 -0.88
N TRP A 250 -4.67 2.35 0.31
CA TRP A 250 -3.27 2.00 0.59
C TRP A 250 -3.22 0.71 1.38
N PHE A 251 -2.23 -0.12 1.06
CA PHE A 251 -2.03 -1.41 1.69
C PHE A 251 -0.65 -1.48 2.34
N SER A 252 -0.57 -2.19 3.45
CA SER A 252 0.67 -2.44 4.17
C SER A 252 0.98 -3.93 4.20
N TYR A 253 2.14 -4.33 3.68
CA TYR A 253 2.55 -5.73 3.54
C TYR A 253 3.67 -6.06 4.52
N PRO A 254 3.37 -6.67 5.68
CA PRO A 254 4.41 -7.02 6.66
C PRO A 254 5.32 -8.14 6.14
N GLY A 255 6.53 -7.77 5.70
CA GLY A 255 7.64 -8.71 5.49
C GLY A 255 8.21 -9.21 6.82
N SER A 256 9.14 -10.15 6.80
CA SER A 256 9.76 -10.68 8.02
C SER A 256 10.52 -9.59 8.78
N CYS A 257 10.56 -9.67 10.11
CA CYS A 257 11.26 -8.71 10.97
C CYS A 257 10.82 -7.26 10.70
N ALA A 258 9.51 -7.02 10.50
CA ALA A 258 8.94 -5.71 10.14
C ALA A 258 9.19 -4.58 11.18
N GLN A 259 9.66 -4.91 12.37
CA GLN A 259 10.04 -3.97 13.42
C GLN A 259 11.47 -3.40 13.26
N LYS A 260 12.24 -3.89 12.29
CA LYS A 260 13.62 -3.44 12.03
C LYS A 260 13.75 -2.78 10.66
N LEU A 261 14.69 -1.84 10.55
CA LEU A 261 15.09 -1.28 9.26
C LEU A 261 15.77 -2.35 8.41
N ARG A 262 15.75 -2.20 7.08
CA ARG A 262 16.31 -3.17 6.13
C ARG A 262 17.70 -3.70 6.51
N ALA A 263 18.61 -2.80 6.90
CA ALA A 263 19.99 -3.15 7.25
C ALA A 263 20.11 -4.00 8.53
N ASP A 264 19.10 -3.97 9.40
CA ASP A 264 19.07 -4.65 10.69
C ASP A 264 18.26 -5.97 10.65
N LYS A 265 17.71 -6.36 9.49
CA LYS A 265 16.94 -7.58 9.31
C LYS A 265 17.84 -8.80 9.08
N THR A 266 18.48 -9.29 10.14
CA THR A 266 19.31 -10.50 10.07
C THR A 266 18.48 -11.76 9.83
N ASP A 267 19.10 -12.83 9.35
CA ASP A 267 18.45 -14.12 9.14
C ASP A 267 17.82 -14.66 10.43
N GLU A 268 18.48 -14.45 11.59
CA GLU A 268 17.93 -14.82 12.89
C GLU A 268 16.66 -14.03 13.21
N CYS A 269 16.64 -12.71 12.95
CA CYS A 269 15.43 -11.91 13.16
C CYS A 269 14.30 -12.34 12.22
N ARG A 270 14.62 -12.65 10.96
CA ARG A 270 13.62 -13.11 9.98
C ARG A 270 13.05 -14.48 10.35
N ALA A 271 13.86 -15.35 10.94
CA ALA A 271 13.42 -16.65 11.45
C ALA A 271 12.58 -16.53 12.74
N GLU A 272 12.93 -15.60 13.63
CA GLU A 272 12.17 -15.33 14.86
C GLU A 272 10.82 -14.64 14.55
N TYR A 273 10.81 -13.73 13.58
CA TYR A 273 9.66 -12.93 13.18
C TYR A 273 9.35 -13.13 11.69
N PRO A 274 8.74 -14.27 11.31
CA PRO A 274 8.44 -14.57 9.91
C PRO A 274 7.44 -13.57 9.32
N GLY A 275 7.58 -13.24 8.05
CA GLY A 275 6.71 -12.30 7.35
C GLY A 275 5.49 -12.96 6.71
N GLY A 276 4.63 -12.14 6.12
CA GLY A 276 3.47 -12.63 5.36
C GLY A 276 3.81 -13.04 3.93
N LEU A 277 4.98 -12.67 3.39
CA LEU A 277 5.37 -13.02 2.02
C LEU A 277 5.69 -14.51 1.91
N CYS A 278 4.92 -15.23 1.11
CA CYS A 278 5.18 -16.63 0.77
C CYS A 278 6.49 -16.78 0.01
N ALA A 279 7.17 -17.91 0.19
CA ALA A 279 8.31 -18.28 -0.64
C ALA A 279 7.92 -18.26 -2.14
N MET A 280 8.90 -17.99 -3.00
CA MET A 280 8.67 -17.90 -4.45
C MET A 280 8.02 -19.18 -4.99
N GLY A 281 6.87 -19.03 -5.67
CA GLY A 281 6.09 -20.14 -6.21
C GLY A 281 5.15 -20.84 -5.23
N VAL A 282 5.09 -20.40 -3.96
CA VAL A 282 4.18 -20.92 -2.94
C VAL A 282 2.95 -20.01 -2.84
N GLN A 283 1.76 -20.62 -2.81
CA GLN A 283 0.49 -19.92 -2.62
C GLN A 283 0.23 -19.67 -1.12
N PRO A 284 -0.40 -18.54 -0.75
CA PRO A 284 -0.75 -18.26 0.63
C PRO A 284 -1.84 -19.19 1.14
N ASP A 285 -1.76 -19.51 2.43
CA ASP A 285 -2.73 -20.33 3.16
C ASP A 285 -3.23 -19.65 4.45
N GLY A 286 -2.67 -18.50 4.81
CA GLY A 286 -2.99 -17.75 6.02
C GLY A 286 -2.34 -18.30 7.29
N ASP A 287 -1.64 -19.43 7.22
CA ASP A 287 -0.97 -20.07 8.35
C ASP A 287 0.54 -19.93 8.26
N ASN A 288 1.11 -20.36 7.13
CA ASN A 288 2.54 -20.32 6.85
C ASN A 288 2.94 -19.00 6.22
N CYS A 289 2.06 -18.43 5.40
CA CYS A 289 2.23 -17.11 4.80
C CYS A 289 0.89 -16.52 4.35
N THR A 290 0.85 -15.20 4.26
CA THR A 290 -0.35 -14.41 4.06
C THR A 290 -0.55 -13.99 2.61
N PHE A 291 0.53 -13.74 1.87
CA PHE A 291 0.44 -13.20 0.52
C PHE A 291 1.56 -13.70 -0.38
N SER A 292 1.24 -13.84 -1.66
CA SER A 292 2.21 -14.04 -2.74
C SER A 292 1.95 -13.00 -3.83
N TYR A 293 2.91 -12.77 -4.71
CA TYR A 293 2.73 -11.82 -5.80
C TYR A 293 3.42 -12.27 -7.07
N LYS A 294 2.94 -11.74 -8.19
CA LYS A 294 3.73 -11.56 -9.42
C LYS A 294 3.66 -10.11 -9.85
N ILE A 295 4.74 -9.62 -10.45
CA ILE A 295 4.73 -8.32 -11.13
C ILE A 295 4.23 -8.55 -12.55
N LEU A 296 3.19 -7.83 -12.95
CA LEU A 296 2.61 -7.88 -14.29
C LEU A 296 3.44 -7.06 -15.28
N GLY A 297 4.05 -5.98 -14.80
CA GLY A 297 4.90 -5.09 -15.60
C GLY A 297 5.05 -3.73 -14.92
N TYR A 298 5.49 -2.74 -15.69
CA TYR A 298 5.72 -1.40 -15.20
C TYR A 298 5.50 -0.35 -16.30
N LEU A 299 5.23 0.89 -15.88
CA LEU A 299 5.08 2.05 -16.73
C LEU A 299 6.02 3.15 -16.26
N ASN A 300 6.80 3.73 -17.17
CA ASN A 300 7.61 4.91 -16.87
C ASN A 300 6.69 6.13 -16.72
N ILE A 301 6.85 6.88 -15.63
CA ILE A 301 6.06 8.08 -15.34
C ILE A 301 6.30 9.16 -16.40
N ASP A 302 7.52 9.28 -16.93
CA ASP A 302 7.83 10.29 -17.96
C ASP A 302 7.07 10.04 -19.27
N ASP A 303 6.84 8.76 -19.60
CA ASP A 303 5.98 8.37 -20.73
C ASP A 303 4.52 8.66 -20.42
N LEU A 304 4.06 8.29 -19.22
CA LEU A 304 2.67 8.53 -18.77
C LEU A 304 2.28 10.00 -18.83
N VAL A 305 3.14 10.89 -18.36
CA VAL A 305 2.81 12.32 -18.25
C VAL A 305 3.16 13.12 -19.51
N GLY A 306 3.72 12.46 -20.53
CA GLY A 306 4.04 13.06 -21.84
C GLY A 306 5.37 13.81 -21.90
N ILE A 307 6.25 13.68 -20.91
CA ILE A 307 7.59 14.31 -20.95
C ILE A 307 8.41 13.76 -22.13
N THR A 308 8.31 12.46 -22.41
CA THR A 308 9.02 11.86 -23.55
C THR A 308 8.44 12.29 -24.89
N GLU A 309 7.12 12.50 -24.97
CA GLU A 309 6.46 13.07 -26.16
C GLU A 309 6.88 14.52 -26.45
N MET A 310 7.24 15.27 -25.41
CA MET A 310 7.84 16.61 -25.54
C MET A 310 9.28 16.59 -26.05
N GLY A 311 9.88 15.42 -26.27
CA GLY A 311 11.22 15.24 -26.82
C GLY A 311 12.34 15.15 -25.79
N TYR A 312 12.02 15.02 -24.51
CA TYR A 312 12.99 14.85 -23.43
C TYR A 312 13.22 13.37 -23.12
N GLY A 313 14.45 13.01 -22.72
CA GLY A 313 14.76 11.62 -22.37
C GLY A 313 14.16 11.18 -21.03
N ASN A 314 13.97 12.12 -20.11
CA ASN A 314 13.43 11.91 -18.76
C ASN A 314 13.10 13.26 -18.10
N TYR A 315 12.49 13.21 -16.91
CA TYR A 315 12.18 14.39 -16.10
C TYR A 315 13.42 15.26 -15.76
N THR A 316 14.58 14.66 -15.54
CA THR A 316 15.80 15.41 -15.19
C THR A 316 16.19 16.34 -16.34
N ASP A 317 16.16 15.84 -17.58
CA ASP A 317 16.47 16.62 -18.78
C ASP A 317 15.44 17.73 -19.01
N PHE A 318 14.15 17.41 -18.87
CA PHE A 318 13.05 18.38 -18.97
C PHE A 318 13.21 19.52 -17.96
N CYS A 319 13.45 19.19 -16.69
CA CYS A 319 13.63 20.18 -15.64
C CYS A 319 14.93 20.99 -15.79
N ALA A 320 16.02 20.37 -16.28
CA ALA A 320 17.28 21.06 -16.51
C ALA A 320 17.16 22.15 -17.60
N ASP A 321 16.29 21.94 -18.59
CA ASP A 321 15.95 22.90 -19.64
C ASP A 321 14.92 23.97 -19.19
N GLY A 322 14.53 23.94 -17.92
CA GLY A 322 13.59 24.91 -17.33
C GLY A 322 12.13 24.47 -17.34
N GLY A 323 11.84 23.22 -17.73
CA GLY A 323 10.51 22.64 -17.66
C GLY A 323 10.01 22.47 -16.22
N VAL A 324 8.70 22.64 -16.02
CA VAL A 324 8.02 22.48 -14.73
C VAL A 324 6.94 21.42 -14.86
N GLU A 325 7.14 20.28 -14.19
CA GLU A 325 6.13 19.21 -14.20
C GLU A 325 4.91 19.62 -13.37
N PHE A 326 5.15 20.07 -12.13
CA PHE A 326 4.10 20.52 -11.24
C PHE A 326 4.63 21.49 -10.20
N LYS A 327 4.01 22.66 -10.11
CA LYS A 327 4.33 23.72 -9.15
C LYS A 327 3.04 24.24 -8.54
N ALA A 328 2.90 24.00 -7.25
CA ALA A 328 1.72 24.44 -6.53
C ALA A 328 2.05 24.84 -5.09
N SER A 329 1.18 25.68 -4.52
CA SER A 329 1.17 26.00 -3.10
C SER A 329 0.14 25.12 -2.38
N ASN A 330 0.56 24.41 -1.33
CA ASN A 330 -0.35 23.64 -0.49
C ASN A 330 -1.11 24.57 0.46
N THR A 331 -2.45 24.57 0.36
CA THR A 331 -3.34 25.45 1.14
C THR A 331 -3.89 24.79 2.41
N GLY A 332 -3.57 23.51 2.65
CA GLY A 332 -4.22 22.67 3.65
C GLY A 332 -5.58 22.11 3.21
N SER A 333 -6.23 22.75 2.24
CA SER A 333 -7.47 22.29 1.58
C SER A 333 -7.23 21.87 0.13
N GLY A 334 -5.98 21.53 -0.22
CA GLY A 334 -5.57 21.15 -1.57
C GLY A 334 -4.48 22.07 -2.14
N PHE A 335 -4.27 21.98 -3.45
CA PHE A 335 -3.24 22.73 -4.17
C PHE A 335 -3.81 23.95 -4.91
N ASP A 336 -3.15 25.10 -4.76
CA ASP A 336 -3.26 26.23 -5.68
C ASP A 336 -2.14 26.12 -6.72
N VAL A 337 -2.51 25.78 -7.97
CA VAL A 337 -1.55 25.43 -9.03
C VAL A 337 -1.04 26.70 -9.71
N GLU A 338 0.28 26.89 -9.69
CA GLU A 338 0.95 27.99 -10.38
C GLU A 338 1.32 27.61 -11.81
N GLU A 339 1.83 26.39 -12.00
CA GLU A 339 2.29 25.86 -13.28
C GLU A 339 2.27 24.33 -13.24
N SER A 340 1.83 23.70 -14.33
CA SER A 340 1.84 22.24 -14.45
C SER A 340 1.82 21.84 -15.92
N ILE A 341 2.36 20.67 -16.24
CA ILE A 341 2.05 20.01 -17.51
C ILE A 341 0.56 19.59 -17.53
N GLY A 342 0.00 19.47 -18.74
CA GLY A 342 -1.43 19.20 -18.94
C GLY A 342 -1.96 17.98 -18.18
N PHE A 343 -1.12 16.94 -18.02
CA PHE A 343 -1.48 15.74 -17.28
C PHE A 343 -1.90 16.04 -15.82
N TRP A 344 -1.29 17.01 -15.15
CA TRP A 344 -1.52 17.32 -13.73
C TRP A 344 -2.53 18.46 -13.45
N GLU A 345 -3.20 18.98 -14.48
CA GLU A 345 -4.19 20.06 -14.32
C GLU A 345 -5.41 19.66 -13.46
N LYS A 346 -5.88 20.54 -12.57
CA LYS A 346 -7.01 20.25 -11.64
C LYS A 346 -6.72 19.09 -10.69
N PRO A 347 -5.70 19.21 -9.82
CA PRO A 347 -5.29 18.14 -8.91
C PRO A 347 -6.38 17.79 -7.88
N GLY A 348 -7.22 18.75 -7.49
CA GLY A 348 -8.33 18.55 -6.55
C GLY A 348 -9.64 18.04 -7.17
N ASP A 349 -9.67 17.75 -8.48
CA ASP A 349 -10.87 17.27 -9.18
C ASP A 349 -10.84 15.74 -9.28
N GLU A 350 -11.81 15.08 -8.63
CA GLU A 350 -11.92 13.62 -8.59
C GLU A 350 -12.07 13.00 -9.99
N ALA A 351 -12.81 13.64 -10.90
CA ALA A 351 -12.99 13.12 -12.25
C ALA A 351 -11.71 13.25 -13.08
N ALA A 352 -10.95 14.34 -12.89
CA ALA A 352 -9.62 14.46 -13.50
C ALA A 352 -8.66 13.38 -12.98
N ASN A 353 -8.69 13.09 -11.67
CA ASN A 353 -7.89 12.04 -11.06
C ASN A 353 -8.28 10.63 -11.54
N SER A 354 -9.58 10.32 -11.63
CA SER A 354 -10.05 9.08 -12.25
C SER A 354 -9.60 8.96 -13.70
N ASN A 355 -9.70 10.03 -14.50
CA ASN A 355 -9.25 10.00 -15.89
C ASN A 355 -7.73 9.78 -16.03
N ARG A 356 -6.91 10.26 -15.08
CA ARG A 356 -5.47 9.95 -15.03
C ARG A 356 -5.22 8.47 -14.81
N THR A 357 -5.97 7.86 -13.89
CA THR A 357 -5.91 6.41 -13.66
C THR A 357 -6.31 5.65 -14.92
N ASP A 358 -7.41 6.03 -15.58
CA ASP A 358 -7.85 5.39 -16.82
C ASP A 358 -6.78 5.49 -17.92
N THR A 359 -6.19 6.68 -18.07
CA THR A 359 -5.08 6.93 -19.01
C THR A 359 -3.87 6.06 -18.70
N MET A 360 -3.51 5.93 -17.41
CA MET A 360 -2.40 5.09 -16.96
C MET A 360 -2.62 3.61 -17.32
N VAL A 361 -3.83 3.10 -17.09
CA VAL A 361 -4.21 1.72 -17.42
C VAL A 361 -4.23 1.52 -18.94
N GLU A 362 -4.78 2.47 -19.69
CA GLU A 362 -4.83 2.42 -21.17
C GLU A 362 -3.43 2.38 -21.78
N ILE A 363 -2.55 3.29 -21.37
CA ILE A 363 -1.16 3.33 -21.87
C ILE A 363 -0.43 2.04 -21.52
N TYR A 364 -0.55 1.55 -20.28
CA TYR A 364 0.07 0.30 -19.88
C TYR A 364 -0.40 -0.89 -20.74
N ASN A 365 -1.71 -1.09 -20.87
CA ASN A 365 -2.25 -2.19 -21.65
C ASN A 365 -1.93 -2.06 -23.15
N LYS A 366 -1.83 -0.83 -23.67
CA LYS A 366 -1.35 -0.57 -25.04
C LYS A 366 0.09 -1.03 -25.22
N LEU A 367 0.99 -0.69 -24.29
CA LEU A 367 2.41 -1.12 -24.32
C LEU A 367 2.54 -2.65 -24.35
N VAL A 368 1.71 -3.35 -23.56
CA VAL A 368 1.62 -4.81 -23.58
C VAL A 368 1.18 -5.31 -24.95
N SER A 369 0.10 -4.75 -25.50
CA SER A 369 -0.49 -5.22 -26.77
C SER A 369 0.38 -4.97 -28.01
N ASP A 370 1.15 -3.87 -28.01
CA ASP A 370 2.04 -3.50 -29.12
C ASP A 370 3.31 -4.38 -29.15
N GLY A 371 3.54 -5.21 -28.12
CA GLY A 371 4.73 -6.06 -28.00
C GLY A 371 6.01 -5.29 -27.70
N THR A 372 5.89 -4.00 -27.36
CA THR A 372 7.01 -3.10 -27.05
C THR A 372 7.73 -3.50 -25.76
N SER A 373 7.06 -4.25 -24.88
CA SER A 373 7.60 -4.75 -23.62
C SER A 373 7.41 -6.25 -23.50
N SER A 374 8.42 -7.02 -23.90
CA SER A 374 8.44 -8.47 -23.76
C SER A 374 8.21 -8.88 -22.31
N ASN A 375 7.37 -9.88 -22.07
CA ASN A 375 7.03 -10.46 -20.77
C ASN A 375 6.15 -9.60 -19.85
N MET A 376 5.64 -8.45 -20.28
CA MET A 376 4.56 -7.78 -19.55
C MET A 376 3.21 -8.45 -19.83
N GLU A 377 2.33 -8.46 -18.84
CA GLU A 377 0.98 -9.01 -18.91
C GLU A 377 -0.05 -7.89 -18.83
N ALA A 378 -1.16 -7.99 -19.57
CA ALA A 378 -2.22 -6.99 -19.48
C ALA A 378 -2.88 -7.05 -18.09
N LEU A 379 -3.36 -5.92 -17.59
CA LEU A 379 -4.19 -5.93 -16.38
C LEU A 379 -5.50 -6.67 -16.70
N PRO A 380 -5.97 -7.59 -15.83
CA PRO A 380 -7.26 -8.26 -16.04
C PRO A 380 -8.39 -7.24 -16.07
N SER A 381 -9.52 -7.55 -16.71
CA SER A 381 -10.70 -6.70 -16.54
C SER A 381 -11.22 -6.80 -15.11
N ILE A 382 -11.86 -5.73 -14.63
CA ILE A 382 -12.46 -5.72 -13.28
C ILE A 382 -13.51 -6.83 -13.15
N ASP A 383 -14.30 -7.09 -14.20
CA ASP A 383 -15.33 -8.13 -14.21
C ASP A 383 -14.74 -9.54 -14.10
N GLU A 384 -13.65 -9.83 -14.83
CA GLU A 384 -12.93 -11.11 -14.72
C GLU A 384 -12.37 -11.29 -13.32
N LEU A 385 -11.75 -10.24 -12.77
CA LEU A 385 -11.14 -10.27 -11.45
C LEU A 385 -12.20 -10.45 -10.35
N THR A 386 -13.32 -9.73 -10.42
CA THR A 386 -14.45 -9.87 -9.48
C THR A 386 -15.13 -11.22 -9.60
N SER A 387 -15.24 -11.79 -10.79
CA SER A 387 -15.82 -13.12 -10.99
C SER A 387 -14.92 -14.26 -10.50
N ALA A 388 -13.60 -14.07 -10.55
CA ALA A 388 -12.63 -15.05 -10.06
C ALA A 388 -12.48 -15.06 -8.54
N ASN A 389 -12.77 -13.93 -7.88
CA ASN A 389 -12.65 -13.77 -6.44
C ASN A 389 -13.85 -14.35 -5.67
N PRO A 390 -13.63 -14.80 -4.41
CA PRO A 390 -14.70 -15.27 -3.55
C PRO A 390 -15.67 -14.14 -3.19
N LYS A 391 -16.91 -14.52 -2.92
CA LYS A 391 -17.93 -13.58 -2.43
C LYS A 391 -17.50 -13.02 -1.07
N CYS A 392 -17.74 -11.74 -0.85
CA CYS A 392 -17.32 -11.07 0.39
C CYS A 392 -17.86 -11.72 1.67
N TYR A 393 -19.07 -12.31 1.64
CA TYR A 393 -19.64 -12.98 2.81
C TYR A 393 -18.89 -14.26 3.21
N GLU A 394 -18.09 -14.85 2.31
CA GLU A 394 -17.31 -16.06 2.60
C GLU A 394 -16.10 -15.75 3.48
N ASN A 395 -15.62 -14.50 3.42
CA ASN A 395 -14.40 -14.02 4.08
C ASN A 395 -14.65 -13.02 5.21
N SER A 396 -15.86 -12.45 5.31
CA SER A 396 -16.16 -11.40 6.29
C SER A 396 -17.51 -11.61 6.98
N GLN A 397 -17.49 -11.60 8.32
CA GLN A 397 -18.71 -11.59 9.13
C GLN A 397 -19.57 -10.34 8.87
N ALA A 398 -18.94 -9.16 8.69
CA ALA A 398 -19.66 -7.93 8.41
C ALA A 398 -20.46 -8.05 7.09
N CYS A 399 -19.86 -8.67 6.07
CA CYS A 399 -20.53 -8.92 4.80
C CYS A 399 -21.56 -10.04 4.88
N ALA A 400 -21.29 -11.09 5.67
CA ALA A 400 -22.23 -12.20 5.86
C ALA A 400 -23.51 -11.81 6.61
N THR A 401 -23.46 -10.74 7.41
CA THR A 401 -24.59 -10.27 8.22
C THR A 401 -25.21 -8.97 7.70
N SER A 402 -24.64 -8.37 6.65
CA SER A 402 -25.16 -7.15 6.02
C SER A 402 -26.49 -7.45 5.30
N GLN A 403 -27.49 -6.58 5.52
CA GLN A 403 -28.81 -6.69 4.87
C GLN A 403 -28.72 -6.67 3.34
N TYR A 404 -27.87 -5.79 2.80
CA TYR A 404 -27.68 -5.63 1.36
C TYR A 404 -26.40 -6.33 0.87
N GLY A 405 -25.72 -7.06 1.75
CA GLY A 405 -24.46 -7.70 1.44
C GLY A 405 -23.29 -6.74 1.27
N CYS A 406 -22.33 -7.18 0.47
CA CYS A 406 -21.13 -6.43 0.11
C CYS A 406 -20.85 -6.59 -1.39
N ASN A 407 -20.00 -5.72 -1.92
CA ASN A 407 -19.49 -5.83 -3.28
C ASN A 407 -17.95 -5.81 -3.29
N ARG A 408 -17.36 -6.42 -4.32
CA ARG A 408 -15.99 -6.13 -4.75
C ARG A 408 -16.09 -5.30 -6.02
N THR A 409 -15.31 -4.24 -6.07
CA THR A 409 -15.19 -3.38 -7.25
C THR A 409 -13.72 -3.02 -7.43
N LEU A 410 -13.39 -2.44 -8.59
CA LEU A 410 -12.06 -1.86 -8.85
C LEU A 410 -10.93 -2.92 -8.89
N TYR A 411 -9.73 -2.54 -9.29
CA TYR A 411 -8.57 -3.44 -9.33
C TYR A 411 -8.15 -3.96 -7.95
N SER A 412 -8.38 -3.15 -6.92
CA SER A 412 -8.05 -3.51 -5.54
C SER A 412 -8.88 -4.67 -4.99
N GLN A 413 -10.09 -4.87 -5.50
CA GLN A 413 -11.02 -5.93 -5.11
C GLN A 413 -11.37 -5.93 -3.61
N VAL A 414 -11.24 -4.78 -2.95
CA VAL A 414 -11.61 -4.62 -1.54
C VAL A 414 -13.13 -4.77 -1.38
N CYS A 415 -13.55 -5.57 -0.40
CA CYS A 415 -14.97 -5.69 -0.07
C CYS A 415 -15.51 -4.42 0.58
N THR A 416 -16.64 -3.92 0.09
CA THR A 416 -17.34 -2.77 0.67
C THR A 416 -18.76 -3.17 1.07
N VAL A 417 -19.15 -2.81 2.29
CA VAL A 417 -20.52 -3.07 2.79
C VAL A 417 -21.50 -2.15 2.08
N CYS A 418 -22.52 -2.74 1.46
CA CYS A 418 -23.54 -1.99 0.74
C CYS A 418 -24.55 -1.34 1.69
N SER A 419 -24.88 -0.07 1.44
CA SER A 419 -25.87 0.70 2.21
C SER A 419 -27.29 0.59 1.66
N SER A 420 -27.46 0.06 0.45
CA SER A 420 -28.75 -0.19 -0.21
C SER A 420 -28.62 -1.34 -1.21
N GLU A 421 -29.76 -1.85 -1.70
CA GLU A 421 -29.78 -2.73 -2.86
C GLU A 421 -29.20 -1.99 -4.07
N ALA A 422 -28.17 -2.57 -4.70
CA ALA A 422 -27.51 -2.05 -5.89
C ALA A 422 -26.83 -3.19 -6.65
N ASP A 423 -26.49 -2.94 -7.92
CA ASP A 423 -25.79 -3.91 -8.75
C ASP A 423 -24.42 -4.28 -8.12
N GLY A 424 -24.12 -5.58 -8.10
CA GLY A 424 -22.91 -6.13 -7.49
C GLY A 424 -22.94 -6.28 -5.96
N CYS A 425 -23.98 -5.76 -5.27
CA CYS A 425 -24.17 -5.98 -3.84
C CYS A 425 -24.77 -7.36 -3.56
N GLU A 426 -23.95 -8.27 -3.06
CA GLU A 426 -24.34 -9.67 -2.85
C GLU A 426 -24.47 -10.00 -1.37
N ALA A 427 -25.72 -10.21 -0.93
CA ALA A 427 -26.03 -10.66 0.42
C ALA A 427 -25.80 -12.17 0.57
N ALA A 428 -25.38 -12.59 1.75
CA ALA A 428 -25.24 -14.01 2.06
C ALA A 428 -26.59 -14.73 1.91
N PRO A 429 -26.62 -15.93 1.30
CA PRO A 429 -27.81 -16.76 1.31
C PRO A 429 -28.28 -17.03 2.74
N SER A 430 -29.59 -17.13 2.97
CA SER A 430 -30.14 -17.39 4.32
C SER A 430 -29.68 -18.71 4.96
N THR A 431 -29.09 -19.61 4.16
CA THR A 431 -28.52 -20.89 4.60
C THR A 431 -27.04 -20.79 4.99
N PHE A 432 -26.38 -19.67 4.69
CA PHE A 432 -24.98 -19.44 5.01
C PHE A 432 -24.86 -18.80 6.41
N SER A 433 -23.85 -19.24 7.15
CA SER A 433 -23.41 -18.58 8.39
C SER A 433 -21.91 -18.51 8.38
N PHE A 434 -21.38 -17.30 8.58
CA PHE A 434 -19.95 -17.15 8.81
C PHE A 434 -19.54 -17.87 10.11
N PRO A 435 -18.43 -18.59 10.14
CA PRO A 435 -18.01 -19.31 11.34
C PRO A 435 -17.59 -18.37 12.45
N GLU A 436 -17.79 -18.80 13.70
CA GLU A 436 -17.30 -18.06 14.87
C GLU A 436 -15.79 -18.29 15.04
N LEU A 437 -15.00 -17.27 14.73
CA LEU A 437 -13.54 -17.30 14.88
C LEU A 437 -13.13 -16.92 16.30
N LYS A 438 -11.96 -17.42 16.74
CA LYS A 438 -11.42 -17.20 18.09
C LYS A 438 -10.03 -16.59 18.00
N LEU A 439 -9.67 -15.80 19.01
CA LEU A 439 -8.29 -15.32 19.21
C LEU A 439 -7.43 -16.39 19.90
N PRO A 440 -6.08 -16.28 19.85
CA PRO A 440 -5.19 -17.21 20.52
C PRO A 440 -5.45 -17.31 22.03
N ALA A 441 -5.38 -18.51 22.61
CA ALA A 441 -5.72 -18.75 24.03
C ALA A 441 -4.86 -17.96 25.05
N ASN A 442 -3.71 -17.41 24.65
CA ASN A 442 -2.85 -16.58 25.49
C ASN A 442 -3.13 -15.07 25.37
N SER A 443 -4.13 -14.64 24.59
CA SER A 443 -4.59 -13.26 24.64
C SER A 443 -5.36 -13.05 25.94
N SER A 444 -4.64 -12.75 27.03
CA SER A 444 -5.27 -12.27 28.26
C SER A 444 -6.07 -11.02 27.92
N ASN A 445 -7.41 -11.15 27.91
CA ASN A 445 -8.42 -10.12 27.64
C ASN A 445 -7.90 -8.68 27.59
N SER A 446 -7.30 -8.30 26.46
CA SER A 446 -7.28 -6.92 25.99
C SER A 446 -8.56 -6.66 25.20
N SER A 447 -9.71 -7.06 25.76
CA SER A 447 -10.97 -6.42 25.41
C SER A 447 -10.94 -5.02 26.03
N SER A 448 -10.06 -4.17 25.51
CA SER A 448 -10.23 -2.73 25.61
C SER A 448 -11.47 -2.45 24.79
N SER A 449 -12.61 -2.35 25.48
CA SER A 449 -13.71 -1.57 24.96
C SER A 449 -13.11 -0.25 24.48
N LEU A 450 -13.07 -0.05 23.16
CA LEU A 450 -12.89 1.25 22.53
C LEU A 450 -14.13 2.09 22.86
N THR A 451 -14.26 2.47 24.13
CA THR A 451 -15.17 3.48 24.62
C THR A 451 -14.39 4.77 24.66
N ALA A 452 -14.78 5.69 23.78
CA ALA A 452 -14.46 7.09 23.85
C ALA A 452 -14.65 7.60 25.29
N ASN A 453 -13.56 8.00 25.94
CA ASN A 453 -13.63 8.59 27.26
C ASN A 453 -13.55 10.12 27.13
N GLY A 454 -14.72 10.72 26.88
CA GLY A 454 -15.00 12.09 27.28
C GLY A 454 -15.40 12.09 28.76
N THR A 455 -14.57 12.68 29.61
CA THR A 455 -14.79 12.76 31.06
C THR A 455 -16.04 13.59 31.42
N PRO A 456 -16.82 13.20 32.45
CA PRO A 456 -18.16 13.71 32.72
C PRO A 456 -18.20 14.92 33.66
N GLY A 457 -19.20 15.78 33.48
CA GLY A 457 -19.59 16.78 34.47
C GLY A 457 -20.87 17.54 34.10
N GLY A 458 -22.00 17.17 34.71
CA GLY A 458 -23.22 18.00 34.69
C GLY A 458 -24.52 17.23 34.77
N ARG A 459 -25.02 16.99 36.00
CA ARG A 459 -26.33 16.40 36.29
C ARG A 459 -27.47 17.22 35.67
N VAL A 460 -28.37 16.58 34.92
CA VAL A 460 -29.78 16.98 34.85
C VAL A 460 -30.65 15.73 34.84
N THR A 461 -31.47 15.61 35.87
CA THR A 461 -32.54 14.61 36.04
C THR A 461 -33.63 14.82 34.99
N SER A 462 -33.99 13.78 34.24
CA SER A 462 -35.21 13.77 33.42
C SER A 462 -36.31 13.03 34.17
N SER A 463 -37.35 13.77 34.57
CA SER A 463 -38.62 13.22 35.04
C SER A 463 -39.58 13.09 33.88
N VAL A 464 -40.22 11.93 33.81
CA VAL A 464 -41.24 11.54 32.85
C VAL A 464 -42.57 12.22 33.20
N ALA A 465 -43.26 12.80 32.21
CA ALA A 465 -44.69 13.01 32.27
C ALA A 465 -45.29 13.05 30.85
N SER A 466 -46.14 12.07 30.57
CA SER A 466 -47.00 11.93 29.39
C SER A 466 -48.15 12.93 29.43
N VAL A 467 -48.55 13.52 28.29
CA VAL A 467 -49.95 13.92 28.00
C VAL A 467 -50.24 13.81 26.50
N LEU A 468 -51.40 13.24 26.22
CA LEU A 468 -52.10 13.00 24.95
C LEU A 468 -52.79 14.24 24.34
N LEU A 469 -53.29 14.06 23.11
CA LEU A 469 -54.25 14.89 22.33
C LEU A 469 -53.61 16.08 21.58
N GLY A 470 -53.94 16.39 20.33
CA GLY A 470 -54.98 15.91 19.41
C GLY A 470 -55.13 16.95 18.29
N LEU A 471 -55.54 16.49 17.10
CA LEU A 471 -56.06 17.20 15.92
C LEU A 471 -55.91 18.75 15.82
N ALA A 472 -55.39 19.23 14.68
CA ALA A 472 -56.20 19.87 13.63
C ALA A 472 -55.33 20.38 12.47
N ALA A 473 -55.80 20.11 11.25
CA ALA A 473 -55.30 20.69 10.00
C ALA A 473 -55.57 22.20 9.91
N VAL A 474 -54.77 22.94 9.12
CA VAL A 474 -55.26 23.89 8.09
C VAL A 474 -54.13 24.20 7.08
N LEU A 475 -54.56 24.28 5.83
CA LEU A 475 -53.93 24.60 4.56
C LEU A 475 -53.23 25.98 4.44
N ALA A 476 -52.33 26.02 3.44
CA ALA A 476 -52.20 27.05 2.40
C ALA A 476 -51.41 28.36 2.64
N SER A 477 -50.38 28.48 1.80
CA SER A 477 -50.07 29.60 0.91
C SER A 477 -49.39 30.87 1.45
N SER A 478 -48.24 31.18 0.85
CA SER A 478 -47.92 32.41 0.08
C SER A 478 -46.60 33.07 0.46
N LEU A 479 -45.69 33.12 -0.53
CA LEU A 479 -44.88 34.28 -0.96
C LEU A 479 -44.25 35.19 0.11
N LEU A 480 -42.92 35.12 0.22
CA LEU A 480 -41.98 36.16 -0.26
C LEU A 480 -40.55 35.63 -0.30
#